data_AF-A0A968N265-F1
#
_entry.id   AF-A0A968N265-F1
#
_cell.length_a   1.000
_cell.length_b   1.000
_cell.length_c   1.000
_cell.angle_alpha   90.00
_cell.angle_beta   90.00
_cell.angle_gamma   90.00
#
_symmetry.space_group_name_H-M   'P 1'
#
loop_
_entity.id
_entity.type
_entity.pdbx_description
1 polymer ?
#
loop_
_entity_poly.entity_id
_entity_poly.type
_entity_poly.pdbx_seq_one_letter_code
_entity_poly.pdbx_strand_id
1 'polypeptide(L)'
;MTDDTECKSLWQLLWEHDPNGLIVVDADMYIKLANPAFCQLFQVEADAVVEQPISTILDNVEDFKNVWQTGKVLRDRFYEHPDRQLYVSQILFPIEEESVVVCIAIDVSHDIERRRELKRLKQETVRQVNEVVDNQMKAVQEIAGLLGETTAETKISLLKIIQAIEQEGV
;
A
#
# COMPACT_ATOMS: atom_id res chain seq x y z
N MET A 1 -46.43 -24.71 12.32
CA MET A 1 -45.17 -24.81 13.08
C MET A 1 -44.42 -23.54 12.73
N THR A 2 -44.25 -22.70 13.74
CA THR A 2 -43.99 -21.26 13.68
C THR A 2 -42.69 -20.91 12.97
N ASP A 3 -42.79 -20.05 11.96
CA ASP A 3 -41.68 -19.36 11.31
C ASP A 3 -41.54 -18.01 12.01
N ASP A 4 -40.87 -18.01 13.17
CA ASP A 4 -40.47 -16.80 13.88
C ASP A 4 -39.22 -16.23 13.21
N THR A 5 -39.40 -15.60 12.05
CA THR A 5 -38.39 -14.67 11.53
C THR A 5 -38.53 -13.39 12.34
N GLU A 6 -37.80 -13.31 13.45
CA GLU A 6 -37.57 -12.06 14.18
C GLU A 6 -37.15 -10.97 13.17
N CYS A 7 -37.97 -9.93 13.04
CA CYS A 7 -37.69 -8.82 12.14
C CYS A 7 -36.52 -8.02 12.72
N LYS A 8 -35.28 -8.42 12.39
CA LYS A 8 -34.07 -7.73 12.84
C LYS A 8 -34.18 -6.25 12.46
N SER A 9 -33.89 -5.38 13.43
CA SER A 9 -33.97 -3.95 13.21
C SER A 9 -32.89 -3.50 12.21
N LEU A 10 -33.15 -2.42 11.47
CA LEU A 10 -32.23 -1.90 10.46
C LEU A 10 -30.80 -1.69 10.99
N TRP A 11 -30.66 -1.24 12.25
CA TRP A 11 -29.35 -1.06 12.89
C TRP A 11 -28.61 -2.38 13.16
N GLN A 12 -29.32 -3.48 13.45
CA GLN A 12 -28.72 -4.81 13.62
C GLN A 12 -28.15 -5.31 12.31
N LEU A 13 -28.90 -5.11 11.22
CA LEU A 13 -28.45 -5.49 9.88
C LEU A 13 -27.22 -4.68 9.46
N LEU A 14 -27.19 -3.37 9.74
CA LEU A 14 -26.02 -2.55 9.47
C LEU A 14 -24.81 -3.00 10.30
N TRP A 15 -25.01 -3.36 11.57
CA TRP A 15 -23.94 -3.87 12.43
C TRP A 15 -23.40 -5.22 11.97
N GLU A 16 -24.27 -6.18 11.64
CA GLU A 16 -23.91 -7.54 11.23
C GLU A 16 -23.27 -7.59 9.84
N HIS A 17 -23.66 -6.69 8.93
CA HIS A 17 -23.18 -6.64 7.55
C HIS A 17 -22.17 -5.51 7.27
N ASP A 18 -21.73 -4.75 8.28
CA ASP A 18 -20.68 -3.76 8.07
C ASP A 18 -19.40 -4.49 7.61
N PRO A 19 -18.81 -4.09 6.47
CA PRO A 19 -17.57 -4.70 5.98
C PRO A 19 -16.35 -4.35 6.85
N ASN A 20 -16.44 -3.34 7.72
CA ASN A 20 -15.37 -2.91 8.61
C ASN A 20 -15.55 -3.54 9.99
N GLY A 21 -14.43 -3.73 10.68
CA GLY A 21 -14.45 -4.17 12.06
C GLY A 21 -14.92 -3.06 12.99
N LEU A 22 -16.04 -3.25 13.66
CA LEU A 22 -16.56 -2.34 14.67
C LEU A 22 -16.35 -2.95 16.06
N ILE A 23 -15.79 -2.16 16.96
CA ILE A 23 -15.67 -2.53 18.37
C ILE A 23 -16.04 -1.34 19.26
N VAL A 24 -16.73 -1.63 20.36
CA VAL A 24 -17.16 -0.67 21.37
C VAL A 24 -16.54 -1.07 22.69
N VAL A 25 -15.88 -0.11 23.33
CA VAL A 25 -15.29 -0.28 24.67
C VAL A 25 -15.89 0.74 25.64
N ASP A 26 -16.02 0.37 26.91
CA ASP A 26 -16.44 1.32 27.95
C ASP A 26 -15.27 2.18 28.47
N ALA A 27 -15.59 3.10 29.38
CA ALA A 27 -14.62 3.97 30.05
C ALA A 27 -13.51 3.22 30.81
N ASP A 28 -13.77 1.97 31.22
CA ASP A 28 -12.80 1.10 31.90
C ASP A 28 -11.96 0.26 30.90
N MET A 29 -12.14 0.49 29.59
CA MET A 29 -11.45 -0.18 28.48
C MET A 29 -11.84 -1.66 28.31
N TYR A 30 -13.04 -2.04 28.74
CA TYR A 30 -13.62 -3.36 28.51
C TYR A 30 -14.52 -3.35 27.29
N ILE A 31 -14.43 -4.42 26.50
CA ILE A 31 -15.20 -4.59 25.27
C ILE A 31 -16.66 -4.83 25.63
N LYS A 32 -17.56 -4.00 25.08
CA LYS A 32 -19.01 -4.18 25.19
C LYS A 32 -19.57 -4.91 24.00
N LEU A 33 -19.14 -4.54 22.80
CA LEU A 33 -19.66 -5.09 21.55
C LEU A 33 -18.53 -5.20 20.53
N ALA A 34 -18.55 -6.26 19.75
CA ALA A 34 -17.73 -6.41 18.55
C ALA A 34 -18.62 -6.96 17.43
N ASN A 35 -18.50 -6.42 16.23
CA ASN A 35 -19.25 -6.95 15.09
C ASN A 35 -18.55 -8.18 14.48
N PRO A 36 -19.26 -8.97 13.65
CA PRO A 36 -18.68 -10.15 13.03
C PRO A 36 -17.43 -9.84 12.18
N ALA A 37 -17.39 -8.71 11.47
CA ALA A 37 -16.23 -8.32 10.67
C ALA A 37 -14.98 -8.07 11.53
N PHE A 38 -15.13 -7.46 12.72
CA PHE A 38 -14.02 -7.28 13.67
C PHE A 38 -13.51 -8.64 14.16
N CYS A 39 -14.44 -9.53 14.51
CA CYS A 39 -14.13 -10.89 14.97
C CYS A 39 -13.35 -11.67 13.90
N GLN A 40 -13.77 -11.60 12.64
CA GLN A 40 -13.06 -12.20 11.51
C GLN A 40 -11.69 -11.56 11.27
N LEU A 41 -11.62 -10.23 11.32
CA LEU A 41 -10.39 -9.46 11.08
C LEU A 41 -9.29 -9.80 12.09
N PHE A 42 -9.65 -9.90 13.37
CA PHE A 42 -8.71 -10.18 14.46
C PHE A 42 -8.63 -11.67 14.85
N GLN A 43 -9.43 -12.53 14.19
CA GLN A 43 -9.53 -13.98 14.43
C GLN A 43 -9.90 -14.31 15.89
N VAL A 44 -10.95 -13.65 16.37
CA VAL A 44 -11.47 -13.80 17.72
C VAL A 44 -12.96 -14.16 17.69
N GLU A 45 -13.42 -14.89 18.68
CA GLU A 45 -14.84 -15.23 18.82
C GLU A 45 -15.57 -14.13 19.61
N ALA A 46 -16.72 -13.66 19.11
CA ALA A 46 -17.48 -12.56 19.70
C ALA A 46 -17.79 -12.80 21.19
N ASP A 47 -18.27 -13.99 21.53
CA ASP A 47 -18.63 -14.36 22.91
C ASP A 47 -17.43 -14.45 23.85
N ALA A 48 -16.22 -14.66 23.31
CA ALA A 48 -15.00 -14.77 24.09
C ALA A 48 -14.35 -13.40 24.37
N VAL A 49 -14.65 -12.39 23.55
CA VAL A 49 -14.05 -11.06 23.66
C VAL A 49 -14.91 -10.05 24.41
N VAL A 50 -16.23 -10.24 24.45
CA VAL A 50 -17.12 -9.39 25.22
C VAL A 50 -16.75 -9.49 26.71
N GLU A 51 -16.77 -8.36 27.41
CA GLU A 51 -16.29 -8.18 28.80
C GLU A 51 -14.80 -8.45 29.05
N GLN A 52 -13.99 -8.67 28.00
CA GLN A 52 -12.53 -8.70 28.13
C GLN A 52 -11.93 -7.32 27.94
N PRO A 53 -10.75 -7.04 28.52
CA PRO A 53 -10.05 -5.78 28.29
C PRO A 53 -9.54 -5.73 26.84
N ILE A 54 -9.67 -4.57 26.19
CA ILE A 54 -9.26 -4.38 24.78
C ILE A 54 -7.78 -4.71 24.52
N SER A 55 -6.94 -4.61 25.55
CA SER A 55 -5.53 -5.00 25.54
C SER A 55 -5.27 -6.47 25.16
N THR A 56 -6.28 -7.32 25.25
CA THR A 56 -6.18 -8.73 24.84
C THR A 56 -6.14 -8.92 23.33
N ILE A 57 -6.68 -7.96 22.58
CA ILE A 57 -6.81 -8.01 21.12
C ILE A 57 -5.88 -6.99 20.47
N LEU A 58 -5.84 -5.77 21.03
CA LEU A 58 -5.10 -4.64 20.50
C LEU A 58 -4.04 -4.19 21.50
N ASP A 59 -2.78 -4.16 21.06
CA ASP A 59 -1.66 -3.74 21.91
C ASP A 59 -1.74 -2.24 22.27
N ASN A 60 -2.30 -1.40 21.39
CA ASN A 60 -2.35 0.04 21.61
C ASN A 60 -3.66 0.52 22.27
N VAL A 61 -3.75 0.34 23.59
CA VAL A 61 -4.85 0.85 24.42
C VAL A 61 -4.79 2.37 24.61
N GLU A 62 -3.63 3.00 24.38
CA GLU A 62 -3.42 4.42 24.67
C GLU A 62 -4.26 5.32 23.78
N ASP A 63 -4.50 4.92 22.52
CA ASP A 63 -5.37 5.66 21.61
C ASP A 63 -6.82 5.73 22.13
N PHE A 64 -7.34 4.64 22.69
CA PHE A 64 -8.69 4.61 23.28
C PHE A 64 -8.78 5.53 24.50
N LYS A 65 -7.77 5.48 25.39
CA LYS A 65 -7.69 6.36 26.57
C LYS A 65 -7.61 7.82 26.17
N ASN A 66 -6.79 8.15 25.17
CA ASN A 66 -6.62 9.51 24.70
C ASN A 66 -7.91 10.07 24.09
N VAL A 67 -8.61 9.27 23.28
CA VAL A 67 -9.91 9.64 22.70
C VAL A 67 -10.94 9.89 23.80
N TRP A 68 -11.00 9.02 24.82
CA TRP A 68 -11.87 9.22 25.98
C TRP A 68 -11.55 10.49 26.76
N GLN A 69 -10.26 10.74 27.06
CA GLN A 69 -9.84 11.91 27.84
C GLN A 69 -10.01 13.24 27.10
N THR A 70 -9.80 13.24 25.78
CA THR A 70 -9.82 14.47 24.98
C THR A 70 -11.17 14.77 24.36
N GLY A 71 -12.08 13.79 24.29
CA GLY A 71 -13.34 13.90 23.56
C GLY A 71 -13.17 14.03 22.04
N LYS A 72 -11.95 13.87 21.52
CA LYS A 72 -11.63 14.15 20.10
C LYS A 72 -11.61 12.87 19.29
N VAL A 73 -12.24 12.94 18.11
CA VAL A 73 -12.15 11.88 17.10
C VAL A 73 -10.71 11.75 16.61
N LEU A 74 -10.20 10.53 16.63
CA LEU A 74 -8.91 10.16 16.09
C LEU A 74 -9.11 9.41 14.78
N ARG A 75 -8.49 9.89 13.70
CA ARG A 75 -8.63 9.32 12.35
C ARG A 75 -7.28 8.87 11.81
N ASP A 76 -7.33 7.98 10.83
CA ASP A 76 -6.18 7.54 10.04
C ASP A 76 -5.04 6.96 10.89
N ARG A 77 -5.39 6.26 11.98
CA ARG A 77 -4.41 5.57 12.80
C ARG A 77 -4.05 4.25 12.17
N PHE A 78 -2.80 4.13 11.76
CA PHE A 78 -2.32 2.99 11.03
C PHE A 78 -1.59 2.01 11.94
N TYR A 79 -2.01 0.75 11.92
CA TYR A 79 -1.38 -0.35 12.64
C TYR A 79 -0.99 -1.47 11.69
N GLU A 80 0.21 -1.98 11.89
CA GLU A 80 0.67 -3.21 11.26
C GLU A 80 0.63 -4.31 12.33
N HIS A 81 0.00 -5.43 11.98
CA HIS A 81 -0.03 -6.67 12.76
C HIS A 81 0.79 -7.71 12.00
N PRO A 82 2.12 -7.78 12.22
CA PRO A 82 3.02 -8.60 11.39
C PRO A 82 2.74 -10.10 11.50
N ASP A 83 2.27 -10.54 12.66
CA ASP A 83 1.85 -11.90 12.98
C ASP A 83 0.70 -12.39 12.09
N ARG A 84 -0.12 -11.47 11.60
CA ARG A 84 -1.30 -11.74 10.75
C ARG A 84 -1.18 -11.21 9.33
N GLN A 85 -0.03 -10.61 8.96
CA GLN A 85 0.18 -9.88 7.70
C GLN A 85 -0.93 -8.86 7.41
N LEU A 86 -1.43 -8.23 8.47
CA LEU A 86 -2.61 -7.38 8.40
C LEU A 86 -2.22 -5.92 8.64
N TYR A 87 -2.77 -5.04 7.80
CA TYR A 87 -2.67 -3.60 7.92
C TYR A 87 -4.05 -3.01 8.19
N VAL A 88 -4.20 -2.33 9.31
CA VAL A 88 -5.48 -1.77 9.76
C VAL A 88 -5.39 -0.26 9.86
N SER A 89 -6.36 0.43 9.25
CA SER A 89 -6.63 1.84 9.52
C SER A 89 -7.76 1.96 10.53
N GLN A 90 -7.52 2.65 11.63
CA GLN A 90 -8.47 2.82 12.72
C GLN A 90 -9.00 4.24 12.78
N ILE A 91 -10.31 4.34 13.04
CA ILE A 91 -11.00 5.57 13.39
C ILE A 91 -11.64 5.36 14.76
N LEU A 92 -11.27 6.19 15.73
CA LEU A 92 -11.77 6.12 17.10
C LEU A 92 -12.55 7.39 17.43
N PHE A 93 -13.70 7.24 18.07
CA PHE A 93 -14.49 8.36 18.55
C PHE A 93 -15.26 8.01 19.82
N PRO A 94 -15.44 8.96 20.76
CA PRO A 94 -16.24 8.73 21.94
C PRO A 94 -17.72 8.98 21.63
N ILE A 95 -18.59 8.25 22.34
CA ILE A 95 -20.02 8.55 22.47
C ILE A 95 -20.23 8.85 23.96
N GLU A 96 -20.27 10.14 24.29
CA GLU A 96 -20.31 10.60 25.68
C GLU A 96 -21.61 10.20 26.38
N GLU A 97 -22.73 10.19 25.65
CA GLU A 97 -24.06 9.84 26.15
C GLU A 97 -24.12 8.42 26.72
N GLU A 98 -23.36 7.51 26.13
CA GLU A 98 -23.30 6.09 26.50
C GLU A 98 -22.01 5.74 27.27
N SER A 99 -21.12 6.71 27.49
CA SER A 99 -19.81 6.51 28.13
C SER A 99 -18.96 5.39 27.49
N VAL A 100 -18.96 5.36 26.16
CA VAL A 100 -18.21 4.38 25.35
C VAL A 100 -17.28 5.05 24.34
N VAL A 101 -16.26 4.32 23.91
CA VAL A 101 -15.43 4.65 22.75
C VAL A 101 -15.67 3.61 21.67
N VAL A 102 -15.95 4.06 20.46
CA VAL A 102 -16.12 3.23 19.28
C VAL A 102 -14.84 3.28 18.45
N CYS A 103 -14.40 2.12 17.99
CA CYS A 103 -13.33 1.98 17.01
C CYS A 103 -13.86 1.28 15.76
N ILE A 104 -13.57 1.90 14.61
CA ILE A 104 -13.77 1.32 13.27
C ILE A 104 -12.41 0.93 12.74
N ALA A 105 -12.19 -0.36 12.54
CA ALA A 105 -11.00 -0.99 11.99
C ALA A 105 -11.26 -1.38 10.53
N ILE A 106 -10.51 -0.75 9.63
CA ILE A 106 -10.61 -0.94 8.18
C ILE A 106 -9.37 -1.71 7.72
N ASP A 107 -9.56 -2.88 7.11
CA ASP A 107 -8.47 -3.60 6.47
C ASP A 107 -8.01 -2.84 5.22
N VAL A 108 -6.76 -2.38 5.23
CA VAL A 108 -6.13 -1.66 4.13
C VAL A 108 -4.98 -2.45 3.51
N SER A 109 -4.87 -3.74 3.83
CA SER A 109 -3.78 -4.62 3.38
C SER A 109 -3.75 -4.74 1.86
N HIS A 110 -4.90 -5.03 1.25
CA HIS A 110 -5.02 -5.15 -0.20
C HIS A 110 -4.66 -3.83 -0.94
N ASP A 111 -5.06 -2.68 -0.39
CA ASP A 111 -4.70 -1.38 -0.96
C ASP A 111 -3.20 -1.11 -0.87
N ILE A 112 -2.57 -1.51 0.23
CA ILE A 112 -1.12 -1.38 0.41
C ILE A 112 -0.38 -2.28 -0.57
N GLU A 113 -0.79 -3.54 -0.71
CA GLU A 113 -0.20 -4.48 -1.66
C GLU A 113 -0.32 -3.97 -3.09
N ARG A 114 -1.51 -3.53 -3.50
CA ARG A 114 -1.74 -2.96 -4.83
C ARG A 114 -0.86 -1.73 -5.07
N ARG A 115 -0.71 -0.85 -4.08
CA ARG A 115 0.18 0.32 -4.18
C ARG A 115 1.65 -0.10 -4.29
N ARG A 116 2.08 -1.11 -3.53
CA ARG A 116 3.44 -1.67 -3.60
C ARG A 116 3.72 -2.28 -4.97
N GLU A 117 2.79 -3.07 -5.51
CA GLU A 117 2.91 -3.67 -6.84
C GLU A 117 2.99 -2.60 -7.93
N LEU A 118 2.10 -1.61 -7.90
CA LEU A 118 2.13 -0.52 -8.87
C LEU A 118 3.45 0.26 -8.83
N LYS A 119 4.00 0.47 -7.63
CA LYS A 119 5.32 1.10 -7.45
C LYS A 119 6.43 0.25 -8.05
N ARG A 120 6.39 -1.08 -7.84
CA ARG A 120 7.35 -2.03 -8.41
C ARG A 120 7.32 -2.00 -9.94
N LEU A 121 6.12 -2.08 -10.54
CA LEU A 121 5.95 -2.02 -11.99
C LEU A 121 6.50 -0.72 -12.57
N LYS A 122 6.18 0.43 -11.95
CA LYS A 122 6.74 1.73 -12.38
C LYS A 122 8.26 1.75 -12.37
N GLN A 123 8.89 1.23 -11.31
CA GLN A 123 10.35 1.17 -11.21
C GLN A 123 10.96 0.24 -12.27
N GLU A 124 10.32 -0.90 -12.52
CA GLU A 124 10.72 -1.85 -13.55
C GLU A 124 10.63 -1.26 -14.96
N THR A 125 9.55 -0.54 -15.26
CA THR A 125 9.39 0.19 -16.53
C THR A 125 10.47 1.25 -16.72
N VAL A 126 10.78 2.04 -15.69
CA VAL A 126 11.87 3.04 -15.77
C VAL A 126 13.21 2.36 -16.05
N ARG A 127 13.50 1.24 -15.39
CA ARG A 127 14.72 0.46 -15.63
C ARG A 127 14.80 -0.04 -17.07
N GLN A 128 13.71 -0.59 -17.61
CA GLN A 128 13.65 -1.08 -19.00
C GLN A 128 13.86 0.05 -20.01
N VAL A 129 13.28 1.23 -19.77
CA VAL A 129 13.49 2.40 -20.64
C VAL A 129 14.96 2.81 -20.65
N ASN A 130 15.60 2.88 -19.47
CA ASN A 130 17.03 3.21 -19.39
C ASN A 130 17.91 2.19 -20.11
N GLU A 131 17.59 0.90 -20.00
CA GLU A 131 18.32 -0.16 -20.72
C GLU A 131 18.21 -0.01 -22.25
N VAL A 132 17.02 0.35 -22.76
CA VAL A 132 16.85 0.66 -24.18
C VAL A 132 17.69 1.86 -24.58
N VAL A 133 17.71 2.93 -23.78
CA VAL A 133 18.54 4.12 -24.05
C VAL A 133 20.03 3.76 -24.08
N ASP A 134 20.50 2.97 -23.13
CA ASP A 134 21.90 2.52 -23.08
C ASP A 134 22.27 1.69 -24.31
N ASN A 135 21.38 0.81 -24.75
CA ASN A 135 21.59 0.02 -25.97
C ASN A 135 21.61 0.88 -27.23
N GLN A 136 20.74 1.90 -27.31
CA GLN A 136 20.77 2.89 -28.40
C GLN A 136 22.08 3.69 -28.38
N MET A 137 22.58 4.07 -27.20
CA MET A 137 23.85 4.79 -27.08
C MET A 137 25.04 3.94 -27.55
N LYS A 138 25.06 2.64 -27.23
CA LYS A 138 26.07 1.70 -27.75
C LYS A 138 26.01 1.59 -29.28
N ALA A 139 24.81 1.43 -29.85
CA ALA A 139 24.64 1.38 -31.31
C ALA A 139 25.14 2.67 -31.99
N VAL A 140 24.85 3.84 -31.41
CA VAL A 140 25.37 5.13 -31.90
C VAL A 140 26.90 5.16 -31.87
N GLN A 141 27.53 4.67 -30.80
CA GLN A 141 28.99 4.61 -30.69
C GLN A 141 29.61 3.67 -31.73
N GLU A 142 28.99 2.51 -31.99
CA GLU A 142 29.44 1.59 -33.04
C GLU A 142 29.35 2.23 -34.43
N ILE A 143 28.23 2.87 -34.75
CA ILE A 143 28.05 3.60 -36.03
C ILE A 143 29.08 4.72 -36.15
N ALA A 144 29.29 5.51 -35.09
CA ALA A 144 30.28 6.58 -35.08
C ALA A 144 31.70 6.04 -35.28
N GLY A 145 32.02 4.89 -34.69
CA GLY A 145 33.29 4.18 -34.90
C GLY A 145 33.48 3.79 -36.35
N LEU A 146 32.50 3.11 -36.95
CA LEU A 146 32.53 2.69 -38.35
C LEU A 146 32.63 3.88 -39.33
N LEU A 147 31.89 4.97 -39.05
CA LEU A 147 31.98 6.21 -39.82
C LEU A 147 33.36 6.86 -39.70
N GLY A 148 33.96 6.84 -38.51
CA GLY A 148 35.31 7.33 -38.29
C GLY A 148 36.36 6.54 -39.07
N GLU A 149 36.25 5.21 -39.06
CA GLU A 149 37.12 4.29 -39.80
C GLU A 149 37.02 4.53 -41.31
N THR A 150 35.82 4.48 -41.88
CA THR A 150 35.60 4.71 -43.33
C THR A 150 36.02 6.11 -43.78
N THR A 151 35.83 7.14 -42.94
CA THR A 151 36.32 8.50 -43.24
C THR A 151 37.85 8.56 -43.26
N ALA A 152 38.52 7.88 -42.33
CA ALA A 152 39.98 7.79 -42.30
C ALA A 152 40.53 7.06 -43.53
N GLU A 153 39.93 5.92 -43.90
CA GLU A 153 40.29 5.17 -45.11
C GLU A 153 40.11 6.00 -46.39
N THR A 154 39.00 6.72 -46.49
CA THR A 154 38.72 7.62 -47.62
C THR A 154 39.78 8.72 -47.72
N LYS A 155 40.13 9.36 -46.60
CA LYS A 155 41.18 10.39 -46.55
C LYS A 155 42.53 9.84 -47.02
N ILE A 156 42.93 8.66 -46.55
CA ILE A 156 44.19 8.01 -46.97
C ILE A 156 44.18 7.75 -48.47
N SER A 157 43.07 7.24 -49.01
CA SER A 157 42.94 6.94 -50.44
C SER A 157 43.02 8.21 -51.31
N LEU A 158 42.36 9.29 -50.90
CA LEU A 158 42.45 10.59 -51.58
C LEU A 158 43.86 11.18 -51.53
N LEU A 159 44.55 11.09 -50.39
CA LEU A 159 45.94 11.55 -50.27
C LEU A 159 46.88 10.79 -51.20
N LYS A 160 46.69 9.48 -51.37
CA LYS A 160 47.46 8.68 -52.33
C LYS A 160 47.22 9.14 -53.77
N ILE A 161 45.98 9.47 -54.13
CA ILE A 161 45.64 10.01 -55.46
C ILE A 161 46.32 11.37 -55.68
N ILE A 162 46.26 12.27 -54.70
CA ILE A 162 46.93 13.58 -54.78
C ILE A 162 48.44 13.41 -54.99
N GLN A 163 49.09 12.54 -54.20
CA GLN A 163 50.52 12.27 -54.32
C GLN A 163 50.92 11.70 -55.69
N ALA A 164 50.09 10.83 -56.28
CA ALA A 164 50.35 10.28 -57.61
C ALA A 164 50.31 11.38 -58.69
N ILE A 165 49.33 12.27 -58.63
CA ILE A 165 49.20 13.40 -59.57
C ILE A 165 50.37 14.39 -59.42
N GLU A 166 50.81 14.67 -58.20
CA GLU A 166 51.96 15.56 -57.95
C GLU A 166 53.28 14.99 -58.48
N GLN A 167 53.44 13.66 -58.52
CA GLN A 167 54.65 13.01 -59.03
C GLN A 167 54.71 12.93 -60.57
N GLU A 168 53.56 12.91 -61.26
CA GLU A 168 53.49 12.92 -62.73
C GLU A 168 53.67 14.33 -63.34
N GLY A 169 53.70 15.38 -62.53
CA GLY A 169 53.88 16.78 -62.95
C GLY A 169 55.33 17.27 -63.08
N VAL A 170 56.32 16.35 -63.14
CA VAL A 170 57.76 16.65 -63.32
C VAL A 170 58.25 16.22 -64.69
#